data_AF-A0A4S8RNI9-F1
#
_entry.id   AF-A0A4S8RNI9-F1
#
_cell.length_a   1.000
_cell.length_b   1.000
_cell.length_c   1.000
_cell.angle_alpha   90.00
_cell.angle_beta   90.00
_cell.angle_gamma   90.00
#
_symmetry.space_group_name_H-M   'P 1'
#
loop_
_entity.id
_entity.type
_entity.pdbx_description
1 polymer ?
#
loop_
_entity_poly.entity_id
_entity_poly.type
_entity_poly.pdbx_seq_one_letter_code
_entity_poly.pdbx_strand_id
1 'polypeptide(L)'
;MGEFFKAELKDRFLEYALERSDYFEIQTLYDEFLRPNYNLQFVERLVREIQEYDANLLDIMSGNGLEIFMLASTPSTQDFLDEGGFMDMYVREEEKWDVFLDQLSSNRKLSKDEKQLLKKNSPGLKKEKAMLFGLISAVAISFLFTLFSILKESLFEPQYVPADDFEREMERIRLEYLEENQRLQLELKEAHRNLDSLKK
;
A
#
# COMPACT_ATOMS: atom_id res chain seq x y z
N MET A 1 6.73 5.66 3.09
CA MET A 1 7.83 4.84 3.64
C MET A 1 8.86 4.65 2.54
N GLY A 2 10.15 4.71 2.85
CA GLY A 2 11.20 4.47 1.85
C GLY A 2 11.26 3.00 1.44
N GLU A 3 11.60 2.73 0.18
CA GLU A 3 11.70 1.37 -0.37
C GLU A 3 12.80 0.54 0.33
N PHE A 4 13.92 1.18 0.70
CA PHE A 4 14.96 0.58 1.55
C PHE A 4 14.39 -0.03 2.85
N PHE A 5 13.52 0.71 3.53
CA PHE A 5 12.96 0.26 4.81
C PHE A 5 11.95 -0.88 4.62
N LYS A 6 11.27 -0.93 3.46
CA LYS A 6 10.46 -2.10 3.11
C LYS A 6 11.34 -3.32 2.84
N ALA A 7 12.49 -3.15 2.18
CA ALA A 7 13.45 -4.23 1.96
C ALA A 7 14.00 -4.78 3.29
N GLU A 8 14.40 -3.91 4.21
CA GLU A 8 14.83 -4.30 5.57
C GLU A 8 13.73 -5.09 6.32
N LEU A 9 12.47 -4.64 6.22
CA LEU A 9 11.33 -5.34 6.83
C LEU A 9 11.10 -6.74 6.25
N LYS A 10 11.31 -6.92 4.94
CA LYS A 10 11.20 -8.24 4.29
C LYS A 10 12.29 -9.17 4.76
N ASP A 11 13.53 -8.70 4.88
CA ASP A 11 14.64 -9.52 5.36
C ASP A 11 14.46 -9.94 6.81
N ARG A 12 14.07 -9.02 7.69
CA ARG A 12 13.78 -9.37 9.08
C ARG A 12 12.62 -10.36 9.21
N PHE A 13 11.62 -10.28 8.33
CA PHE A 13 10.57 -11.29 8.27
C PHE A 13 11.13 -12.65 7.86
N LEU A 14 12.01 -12.72 6.87
CA LEU A 14 12.64 -13.97 6.47
C LEU A 14 13.56 -14.54 7.55
N GLU A 15 14.32 -13.70 8.26
CA GLU A 15 15.11 -14.10 9.44
C GLU A 15 14.21 -14.64 10.55
N TYR A 16 13.12 -13.94 10.86
CA TYR A 16 12.15 -14.39 11.84
C TYR A 16 11.51 -15.72 11.43
N ALA A 17 11.21 -15.92 10.14
CA ALA A 17 10.69 -17.17 9.62
C ALA A 17 11.74 -18.30 9.61
N LEU A 18 13.04 -17.97 9.46
CA LEU A 18 14.16 -18.92 9.52
C LEU A 18 14.38 -19.45 10.94
N GLU A 19 14.23 -18.59 11.95
CA GLU A 19 14.39 -18.97 13.37
C GLU A 19 13.25 -19.89 13.86
N ARG A 20 12.14 -19.94 13.13
CA ARG A 20 10.97 -20.75 13.46
C ARG A 20 10.97 -22.08 12.71
N SER A 21 10.56 -23.13 13.41
CA SER A 21 10.40 -24.47 12.85
C SER A 21 8.93 -24.85 12.59
N ASP A 22 8.01 -23.91 12.81
CA ASP A 22 6.56 -24.10 12.74
C ASP A 22 5.91 -23.13 11.74
N TYR A 23 4.77 -23.55 11.15
CA TYR A 23 3.93 -22.65 10.36
C TYR A 23 3.27 -21.62 11.29
N PHE A 24 3.24 -20.36 10.85
CA PHE A 24 2.66 -19.27 11.62
C PHE A 24 1.71 -18.42 10.78
N GLU A 25 0.80 -17.71 11.45
CA GLU A 25 -0.23 -16.89 10.81
C GLU A 25 0.26 -15.45 10.59
N ILE A 26 -0.35 -14.74 9.63
CA ILE A 26 -0.15 -13.28 9.43
C ILE A 26 -0.36 -12.51 10.74
N GLN A 27 -1.36 -12.93 11.52
CA GLN A 27 -1.69 -12.28 12.78
C GLN A 27 -0.58 -12.43 13.83
N THR A 28 0.15 -13.56 13.82
CA THR A 28 1.33 -13.76 14.68
C THR A 28 2.44 -12.78 14.29
N LEU A 29 2.71 -12.65 12.99
CA LEU A 29 3.68 -11.68 12.49
C LEU A 29 3.30 -10.23 12.84
N TYR A 30 2.01 -9.90 12.75
CA TYR A 30 1.51 -8.60 13.15
C TYR A 30 1.72 -8.32 14.65
N ASP A 31 1.27 -9.24 15.51
CA ASP A 31 1.27 -9.03 16.95
C ASP A 31 2.68 -9.12 17.57
N GLU A 32 3.59 -9.93 17.02
CA GLU A 32 4.95 -10.10 17.55
C GLU A 32 5.97 -9.11 16.97
N PHE A 33 5.84 -8.71 15.69
CA PHE A 33 6.90 -7.99 14.98
C PHE A 33 6.54 -6.56 14.58
N LEU A 34 5.25 -6.27 14.34
CA LEU A 34 4.84 -5.02 13.67
C LEU A 34 3.95 -4.11 14.53
N ARG A 35 3.42 -4.60 15.64
CA ARG A 35 2.64 -3.79 16.59
C ARG A 35 3.56 -2.85 17.41
N PRO A 36 3.18 -1.58 17.66
CA PRO A 36 1.96 -0.88 17.24
C PRO A 36 2.15 -0.04 15.95
N ASN A 37 3.32 -0.09 15.33
CA ASN A 37 3.71 0.90 14.32
C ASN A 37 3.09 0.66 12.94
N TYR A 38 2.59 -0.55 12.68
CA TYR A 38 1.96 -0.93 11.42
C TYR A 38 0.56 -1.49 11.67
N ASN A 39 -0.20 -1.72 10.60
CA ASN A 39 -1.53 -2.33 10.64
C ASN A 39 -1.50 -3.73 10.00
N LEU A 40 -2.53 -4.55 10.27
CA LEU A 40 -2.61 -5.91 9.74
C LEU A 40 -2.56 -5.94 8.19
N GLN A 41 -3.20 -4.97 7.54
CA GLN A 41 -3.23 -4.85 6.08
C GLN A 41 -1.84 -4.62 5.46
N PHE A 42 -0.93 -3.97 6.18
CA PHE A 42 0.46 -3.79 5.76
C PHE A 42 1.20 -5.12 5.78
N VAL A 43 0.92 -5.97 6.76
CA VAL A 43 1.51 -7.31 6.89
C VAL A 43 1.07 -8.21 5.75
N GLU A 44 -0.23 -8.22 5.43
CA GLU A 44 -0.77 -8.93 4.29
C GLU A 44 -0.10 -8.50 2.97
N ARG A 45 0.11 -7.19 2.82
CA ARG A 45 0.82 -6.65 1.65
C ARG A 45 2.28 -7.06 1.61
N LEU A 46 2.97 -7.03 2.75
CA LEU A 46 4.37 -7.44 2.87
C LEU A 46 4.56 -8.88 2.42
N VAL A 47 3.73 -9.79 2.92
CA VAL A 47 3.76 -11.22 2.56
C VAL A 47 3.46 -11.40 1.07
N ARG A 48 2.46 -10.69 0.54
CA ARG A 48 2.14 -10.72 -0.89
C ARG A 48 3.30 -10.22 -1.75
N GLU A 49 3.96 -9.14 -1.37
CA GLU A 49 5.11 -8.61 -2.12
C GLU A 49 6.30 -9.58 -2.13
N ILE A 50 6.48 -10.39 -1.08
CA ILE A 50 7.51 -11.45 -1.05
C ILE A 50 7.13 -12.58 -2.01
N GLN A 51 5.86 -13.00 -2.00
CA GLN A 51 5.35 -14.04 -2.92
C GLN A 51 5.39 -13.61 -4.39
N GLU A 52 5.08 -12.34 -4.67
CA GLU A 52 5.15 -11.78 -6.02
C GLU A 52 6.58 -11.74 -6.55
N TYR A 53 7.57 -11.60 -5.67
CA TYR A 53 8.97 -11.70 -6.03
C TYR A 53 9.38 -13.14 -6.34
N ASP A 54 9.21 -14.05 -5.39
CA ASP A 54 9.44 -15.48 -5.60
C ASP A 54 8.49 -16.32 -4.74
N ALA A 55 7.60 -17.05 -5.41
CA ALA A 55 6.63 -17.93 -4.79
C ALA A 55 7.27 -19.09 -4.03
N ASN A 56 8.54 -19.41 -4.29
CA ASN A 56 9.25 -20.51 -3.64
C ASN A 56 9.98 -20.08 -2.37
N LEU A 57 9.97 -18.78 -1.99
CA LEU A 57 10.58 -18.33 -0.74
C LEU A 57 9.74 -18.71 0.49
N LEU A 58 8.42 -18.80 0.32
CA LEU A 58 7.48 -19.11 1.40
C LEU A 58 6.66 -20.34 1.05
N ASP A 59 6.60 -21.29 1.98
CA ASP A 59 5.64 -22.38 1.93
C ASP A 59 4.33 -21.93 2.57
N ILE A 60 3.24 -22.01 1.80
CA ILE A 60 1.94 -21.47 2.18
C ILE A 60 0.95 -22.61 2.18
N MET A 61 0.34 -22.84 3.34
CA MET A 61 -0.81 -23.73 3.45
C MET A 61 -2.06 -22.88 3.66
N SER A 62 -3.04 -23.04 2.76
CA SER A 62 -4.34 -22.38 2.87
C SER A 62 -5.42 -23.40 3.22
N GLY A 63 -6.13 -23.16 4.33
CA GLY A 63 -7.21 -24.03 4.80
C GLY A 63 -8.23 -23.23 5.61
N ASN A 64 -9.53 -23.41 5.31
CA ASN A 64 -10.65 -22.75 6.01
C ASN A 64 -10.59 -21.20 6.08
N GLY A 65 -9.95 -20.55 5.11
CA GLY A 65 -9.84 -19.07 5.06
C GLY A 65 -8.70 -18.50 5.92
N LEU A 66 -7.86 -19.36 6.47
CA LEU A 66 -6.62 -18.99 7.15
C LEU A 66 -5.43 -19.41 6.31
N GLU A 67 -4.51 -18.48 6.09
CA GLU A 67 -3.23 -18.72 5.44
C GLU A 67 -2.15 -18.80 6.53
N ILE A 68 -1.41 -19.90 6.53
CA ILE A 68 -0.25 -20.12 7.39
C ILE A 68 1.01 -20.23 6.53
N PHE A 69 2.10 -19.68 7.04
CA PHE A 69 3.33 -19.45 6.31
C PHE A 69 4.50 -20.06 7.05
N MET A 70 5.47 -20.56 6.31
CA MET A 70 6.79 -20.93 6.80
C MET A 70 7.83 -20.59 5.73
N LEU A 71 9.07 -20.34 6.13
CA LEU A 71 10.16 -20.20 5.17
C LEU A 71 10.36 -21.52 4.41
N ALA A 72 10.38 -21.46 3.08
CA ALA A 72 10.56 -22.65 2.28
C ALA A 72 11.99 -23.19 2.43
N SER A 73 12.13 -24.45 2.83
CA SER A 73 13.43 -25.12 2.98
C SER A 73 13.98 -25.62 1.64
N THR A 74 14.16 -24.71 0.67
CA THR A 74 14.73 -25.02 -0.65
C THR A 74 16.15 -24.47 -0.79
N PRO A 75 17.03 -25.08 -1.61
CA PRO A 75 18.37 -24.55 -1.87
C PRO A 75 18.34 -23.10 -2.39
N SER A 76 17.35 -22.76 -3.23
CA SER A 76 17.17 -21.39 -3.75
C SER A 76 16.85 -20.37 -2.66
N THR A 77 16.11 -20.76 -1.63
CA THR A 77 15.83 -19.90 -0.48
C THR A 77 17.09 -19.67 0.35
N GLN A 78 17.92 -20.70 0.53
CA GLN A 78 19.19 -20.57 1.25
C GLN A 78 20.16 -19.66 0.49
N ASP A 79 20.32 -19.87 -0.81
CA ASP A 79 21.19 -19.04 -1.66
C ASP A 79 20.75 -17.57 -1.62
N PHE A 80 19.43 -17.31 -1.65
CA PHE A 80 18.86 -15.95 -1.54
C PHE A 80 19.21 -15.26 -0.21
N LEU A 81 19.12 -16.00 0.90
CA LEU A 81 19.47 -15.48 2.23
C LEU A 81 20.98 -15.25 2.37
N ASP A 82 21.79 -16.17 1.87
CA ASP A 82 23.26 -16.08 1.89
C ASP A 82 23.79 -14.92 1.02
N GLU A 83 23.06 -14.55 -0.04
CA GLU A 83 23.35 -13.40 -0.89
C GLU A 83 22.94 -12.05 -0.28
N GLY A 84 22.34 -12.02 0.92
CA GLY A 84 21.98 -10.81 1.66
C GLY A 84 20.54 -10.32 1.44
N GLY A 85 19.67 -11.14 0.85
CA GLY A 85 18.23 -10.91 0.80
C GLY A 85 17.79 -9.68 -0.03
N PHE A 86 16.64 -9.12 0.35
CA PHE A 86 16.02 -7.96 -0.30
C PHE A 86 16.81 -6.67 -0.09
N MET A 87 17.47 -6.49 1.06
CA MET A 87 18.22 -5.29 1.39
C MET A 87 19.49 -5.17 0.52
N ASP A 88 20.28 -6.24 0.40
CA ASP A 88 21.48 -6.21 -0.45
C ASP A 88 21.11 -6.03 -1.93
N MET A 89 20.00 -6.64 -2.36
CA MET A 89 19.47 -6.43 -3.71
C MET A 89 19.07 -4.97 -3.95
N TYR A 90 18.37 -4.33 -3.00
CA TYR A 90 18.00 -2.93 -3.11
C TYR A 90 19.24 -2.03 -3.20
N VAL A 91 20.26 -2.28 -2.37
CA VAL A 91 21.53 -1.55 -2.41
C VAL A 91 22.22 -1.72 -3.77
N ARG A 92 22.30 -2.95 -4.30
CA ARG A 92 22.86 -3.21 -5.64
C ARG A 92 22.07 -2.50 -6.75
N GLU A 93 20.76 -2.35 -6.61
CA GLU A 93 19.94 -1.59 -7.57
C GLU A 93 20.21 -0.09 -7.49
N GLU A 94 20.28 0.49 -6.29
CA GLU A 94 20.66 1.89 -6.10
C GLU A 94 22.07 2.16 -6.67
N GLU A 95 23.04 1.29 -6.40
CA GLU A 95 24.39 1.40 -6.96
C GLU A 95 24.39 1.34 -8.49
N LYS A 96 23.58 0.47 -9.11
CA LYS A 96 23.42 0.42 -10.57
C LYS A 96 22.81 1.69 -11.11
N TRP A 97 21.80 2.24 -10.42
CA TRP A 97 21.18 3.51 -10.80
C TRP A 97 22.15 4.67 -10.67
N ASP A 98 22.94 4.73 -9.61
CA ASP A 98 24.00 5.72 -9.43
C ASP A 98 25.07 5.60 -10.51
N VAL A 99 25.52 4.39 -10.85
CA VAL A 99 26.47 4.16 -11.95
C VAL A 99 25.87 4.56 -13.30
N PHE A 100 24.59 4.26 -13.55
CA PHE A 100 23.91 4.67 -14.77
C PHE A 100 23.78 6.20 -14.86
N LEU A 101 23.41 6.85 -13.76
CA LEU A 101 23.34 8.31 -13.67
C LEU A 101 24.72 8.96 -13.77
N ASP A 102 25.76 8.35 -13.20
CA ASP A 102 27.15 8.78 -13.36
C ASP A 102 27.60 8.63 -14.82
N GLN A 103 27.23 7.56 -15.52
CA GLN A 103 27.48 7.41 -16.96
C GLN A 103 26.72 8.42 -17.82
N LEU A 104 25.48 8.77 -17.45
CA LEU A 104 24.69 9.81 -18.12
C LEU A 104 25.17 11.23 -17.81
N SER A 105 25.61 11.47 -16.58
CA SER A 105 26.03 12.77 -16.05
C SER A 105 27.52 13.04 -16.23
N SER A 106 28.31 12.00 -16.50
CA SER A 106 29.59 12.04 -17.19
C SER A 106 29.35 12.74 -18.52
N ASN A 107 29.37 14.07 -18.41
CA ASN A 107 29.61 15.01 -19.46
C ASN A 107 30.91 14.56 -20.12
N ARG A 108 30.80 13.64 -21.08
CA ARG A 108 31.70 13.62 -22.22
C ARG A 108 31.58 15.02 -22.78
N LYS A 109 32.49 15.91 -22.36
CA LYS A 109 32.65 17.24 -22.92
C LYS A 109 33.02 17.00 -24.36
N LEU A 110 32.01 16.88 -25.22
CA LEU A 110 32.16 16.70 -26.65
C LEU A 110 33.15 17.77 -27.10
N SER A 111 34.26 17.32 -27.69
CA SER A 111 35.26 18.24 -28.26
C SER A 111 34.55 19.19 -29.22
N LYS A 112 35.07 20.41 -29.40
CA LYS A 112 34.45 21.41 -30.29
C LYS A 112 34.17 20.83 -31.69
N ASP A 113 35.02 19.91 -32.13
CA ASP A 113 34.89 19.21 -33.42
C ASP A 113 33.77 18.15 -33.42
N GLU A 114 33.61 17.37 -32.33
CA GLU A 114 32.51 16.40 -32.19
C GLU A 114 31.14 17.12 -32.11
N LYS A 115 31.07 18.28 -31.45
CA LYS A 115 29.84 19.10 -31.42
C LYS A 115 29.47 19.64 -32.81
N GLN A 116 30.47 19.97 -33.63
CA GLN A 116 30.25 20.46 -35.00
C GLN A 116 29.80 19.34 -35.94
N LEU A 117 30.36 18.14 -35.80
CA LEU A 117 29.95 16.96 -36.58
C LEU A 117 28.54 16.48 -36.22
N LEU A 118 28.20 16.46 -34.93
CA LEU A 118 26.83 16.13 -34.48
C LEU A 118 25.82 17.16 -35.00
N LYS A 119 26.13 18.47 -34.95
CA LYS A 119 25.25 19.52 -35.50
C LYS A 119 25.01 19.39 -37.01
N LYS A 120 25.99 18.86 -37.75
CA LYS A 120 25.93 18.72 -39.21
C LYS A 120 25.19 17.45 -39.66
N ASN A 121 25.22 16.38 -38.85
CA ASN A 121 24.65 15.07 -39.19
C ASN A 121 23.28 14.75 -38.56
N SER A 122 22.65 15.66 -37.82
CA SER A 122 21.42 15.33 -37.05
C SER A 122 20.21 16.27 -37.30
N PRO A 123 19.69 16.36 -38.54
CA PRO A 123 18.40 17.04 -38.78
C PRO A 123 17.21 16.29 -38.15
N GLY A 124 17.31 14.98 -37.88
CA GLY A 124 16.24 14.16 -37.28
C GLY A 124 16.08 14.32 -35.75
N LEU A 125 17.16 14.58 -35.03
CA LEU A 125 17.20 14.53 -33.56
C LEU A 125 16.39 15.67 -32.89
N LYS A 126 16.12 16.76 -33.62
CA LYS A 126 15.30 17.88 -33.11
C LYS A 126 13.82 17.52 -33.07
N LYS A 127 13.32 16.76 -34.04
CA LYS A 127 11.92 16.32 -34.08
C LYS A 127 11.64 15.27 -33.00
N GLU A 128 12.56 14.32 -32.83
CA GLU A 128 12.44 13.29 -31.78
C GLU A 128 12.48 13.89 -30.39
N LYS A 129 13.39 14.85 -30.13
CA LYS A 129 13.40 15.57 -28.84
C LYS A 129 12.11 16.37 -28.61
N ALA A 130 11.59 17.05 -29.63
CA ALA A 130 10.33 17.78 -29.51
C ALA A 130 9.15 16.83 -29.23
N MET A 131 9.14 15.65 -29.85
CA MET A 131 8.13 14.61 -29.61
C MET A 131 8.24 14.04 -28.19
N LEU A 132 9.47 13.79 -27.70
CA LEU A 132 9.72 13.32 -26.34
C LEU A 132 9.27 14.35 -25.29
N PHE A 133 9.63 15.62 -25.48
CA PHE A 133 9.18 16.71 -24.60
C PHE A 133 7.66 16.92 -24.68
N GLY A 134 7.05 16.72 -25.85
CA GLY A 134 5.60 16.73 -26.02
C GLY A 134 4.92 15.60 -25.23
N LEU A 135 5.47 14.39 -25.30
CA LEU A 135 4.96 13.23 -24.58
C LEU A 135 5.06 13.44 -23.06
N ILE A 136 6.22 13.90 -22.57
CA ILE A 136 6.43 14.23 -21.16
C ILE A 136 5.46 15.32 -20.70
N SER A 137 5.27 16.36 -21.52
CA SER A 137 4.31 17.44 -21.21
C SER A 137 2.88 16.94 -21.17
N ALA A 138 2.48 16.05 -22.09
CA ALA A 138 1.14 15.48 -22.11
C ALA A 138 0.84 14.64 -20.86
N VAL A 139 1.81 13.82 -20.43
CA VAL A 139 1.71 13.04 -19.19
C VAL A 139 1.64 13.96 -17.98
N ALA A 140 2.49 14.99 -17.91
CA ALA A 140 2.49 15.97 -16.82
C ALA A 140 1.17 16.75 -16.74
N ILE A 141 0.61 17.18 -17.88
CA ILE A 141 -0.69 17.87 -17.93
C ILE A 141 -1.81 16.92 -17.50
N SER A 142 -1.80 15.66 -17.97
CA SER A 142 -2.77 14.65 -17.54
C SER A 142 -2.73 14.45 -16.02
N PHE A 143 -1.54 14.33 -15.46
CA PHE A 143 -1.35 14.17 -14.02
C PHE A 143 -1.84 15.40 -13.24
N LEU A 144 -1.49 16.61 -13.69
CA LEU A 144 -1.98 17.86 -13.09
C LEU A 144 -3.51 17.99 -13.17
N PHE A 145 -4.13 17.55 -14.27
CA PHE A 145 -5.58 17.54 -14.44
C PHE A 145 -6.26 16.55 -13.49
N THR A 146 -5.69 15.35 -13.32
CA THR A 146 -6.16 14.37 -12.34
C THR A 146 -6.05 14.91 -10.91
N LEU A 147 -4.91 15.50 -10.56
CA LEU A 147 -4.69 16.11 -9.24
C LEU A 147 -5.68 17.24 -8.98
N PHE A 148 -5.90 18.11 -9.97
CA PHE A 148 -6.86 19.20 -9.89
C PHE A 148 -8.30 18.72 -9.79
N SER A 149 -8.67 17.66 -10.52
CA SER A 149 -10.01 17.07 -10.45
C SER A 149 -10.30 16.47 -9.08
N ILE A 150 -9.36 15.72 -8.51
CA ILE A 150 -9.48 15.15 -7.15
C ILE A 150 -9.59 16.27 -6.11
N LEU A 151 -8.75 17.30 -6.23
CA LEU A 151 -8.79 18.46 -5.34
C LEU A 151 -10.12 19.21 -5.46
N LYS A 152 -10.65 19.41 -6.68
CA LYS A 152 -11.93 20.09 -6.90
C LYS A 152 -13.10 19.28 -6.33
N GLU A 153 -13.14 17.98 -6.58
CA GLU A 153 -14.20 17.09 -6.06
C GLU A 153 -14.17 17.03 -4.53
N SER A 154 -12.99 17.02 -3.92
CA SER A 154 -12.84 17.01 -2.46
C SER A 154 -13.12 18.35 -1.77
N LEU A 155 -12.98 19.50 -2.46
CA LEU A 155 -13.12 20.84 -1.85
C LEU A 155 -14.38 21.62 -2.30
N PHE A 156 -14.94 21.33 -3.47
CA PHE A 156 -15.99 22.17 -4.09
C PHE A 156 -17.34 21.48 -4.34
N GLU A 157 -17.47 20.17 -4.12
CA GLU A 157 -18.77 19.47 -4.19
C GLU A 157 -19.01 18.59 -2.95
N PRO A 158 -19.15 19.15 -1.72
CA PRO A 158 -19.99 18.46 -0.77
C PRO A 158 -21.39 18.42 -1.40
N GLN A 159 -21.98 17.24 -1.53
CA GLN A 159 -23.39 17.10 -1.90
C GLN A 159 -24.20 18.15 -1.12
N TYR A 160 -24.68 19.19 -1.81
CA TYR A 160 -25.55 20.20 -1.24
C TYR A 160 -26.88 19.49 -0.96
N VAL A 161 -26.99 18.87 0.21
CA VAL A 161 -28.26 18.41 0.76
C VAL A 161 -28.97 19.71 1.18
N PRO A 162 -30.08 20.09 0.53
CA PRO A 162 -30.84 21.26 0.94
C PRO A 162 -31.18 21.11 2.44
N ALA A 163 -31.00 22.15 3.24
CA ALA A 163 -31.23 22.11 4.68
C ALA A 163 -32.61 21.50 5.04
N ASP A 164 -33.61 21.71 4.18
CA ASP A 164 -34.97 21.18 4.29
C ASP A 164 -35.06 19.64 4.24
N ASP A 165 -34.17 18.96 3.50
CA ASP A 165 -34.13 17.48 3.44
C ASP A 165 -33.41 16.91 4.66
N PHE A 166 -32.38 17.61 5.15
CA PHE A 166 -31.67 17.24 6.38
C PHE A 166 -32.55 17.39 7.62
N GLU A 167 -33.29 18.48 7.74
CA GLU A 167 -34.24 18.70 8.85
C GLU A 167 -35.34 17.63 8.86
N ARG A 168 -35.88 17.27 7.69
CA ARG A 168 -36.89 16.22 7.56
C ARG A 168 -36.37 14.84 8.00
N GLU A 169 -35.15 14.49 7.61
CA GLU A 169 -34.58 13.20 8.01
C GLU A 169 -34.23 13.18 9.51
N MET A 170 -33.73 14.30 10.05
CA MET A 170 -33.48 14.45 11.48
C MET A 170 -34.76 14.38 12.32
N GLU A 171 -35.88 14.92 11.82
CA GLU A 171 -37.18 14.83 12.49
C GLU A 171 -37.74 13.41 12.46
N ARG A 172 -37.60 12.70 11.33
CA ARG A 172 -37.94 11.27 11.24
C ARG A 172 -37.16 10.43 12.24
N ILE A 173 -35.83 10.61 12.29
CA ILE A 173 -34.95 9.90 13.23
C ILE A 173 -35.37 10.18 14.69
N ARG A 174 -35.69 11.43 15.03
CA ARG A 174 -36.15 11.78 16.38
C ARG A 174 -37.48 11.10 16.76
N LEU A 175 -38.42 11.01 15.83
CA LEU A 175 -39.70 10.34 16.07
C LEU A 175 -39.52 8.85 16.29
N GLU A 176 -38.64 8.21 15.51
CA GLU A 176 -38.29 6.79 15.64
C GLU A 176 -37.67 6.50 17.02
N TYR A 177 -36.72 7.33 17.47
CA TYR A 177 -36.12 7.20 18.80
C TYR A 177 -37.13 7.42 19.95
N LEU A 178 -38.14 8.28 19.77
CA LEU A 178 -39.18 8.50 20.77
C LEU A 178 -40.10 7.28 20.89
N GLU A 179 -40.49 6.69 19.76
CA GLU A 179 -41.32 5.49 19.72
C GLU A 179 -40.57 4.29 20.31
N GLU A 180 -39.31 4.11 19.95
CA GLU A 180 -38.47 3.02 20.47
C GLU A 180 -38.27 3.15 21.99
N ASN A 181 -38.03 4.36 22.51
CA ASN A 181 -37.92 4.58 23.96
C ASN A 181 -39.22 4.25 24.70
N GLN A 182 -40.39 4.59 24.15
CA GLN A 182 -41.67 4.25 24.77
C GLN A 182 -41.89 2.74 24.81
N ARG A 183 -41.56 2.06 23.71
CA ARG A 183 -41.63 0.60 23.64
C ARG A 183 -40.71 -0.05 24.68
N LEU A 184 -39.45 0.38 24.75
CA LEU A 184 -38.48 -0.14 25.72
C LEU A 184 -38.92 0.12 27.17
N GLN A 185 -39.54 1.27 27.46
CA GLN A 185 -40.11 1.54 28.79
C GLN A 185 -41.26 0.59 29.14
N LEU A 186 -42.12 0.26 28.18
CA LEU A 186 -43.19 -0.72 28.39
C LEU A 186 -42.62 -2.13 28.63
N GLU A 187 -41.67 -2.55 27.80
CA GLU A 187 -40.99 -3.85 27.96
C GLU A 187 -40.28 -3.95 29.32
N LEU A 188 -39.60 -2.89 29.76
CA LEU A 188 -38.99 -2.84 31.09
C LEU A 188 -40.02 -2.94 32.22
N LYS A 189 -41.17 -2.28 32.09
CA LYS A 189 -42.25 -2.32 33.09
C LYS A 189 -42.90 -3.70 33.17
N GLU A 190 -43.09 -4.37 32.04
CA GLU A 190 -43.58 -5.75 31.99
C GLU A 190 -42.57 -6.73 32.58
N ALA A 191 -41.28 -6.60 32.22
CA ALA A 191 -40.22 -7.41 32.79
C ALA A 191 -40.14 -7.24 34.33
N HIS A 192 -40.27 -6.00 34.83
CA HIS A 192 -40.25 -5.73 36.27
C HIS A 192 -41.45 -6.37 36.99
N ARG A 193 -42.66 -6.27 36.42
CA ARG A 193 -43.86 -6.93 36.96
C ARG A 193 -43.74 -8.45 36.99
N ASN A 194 -43.14 -9.05 35.97
CA ASN A 194 -42.91 -10.50 35.90
C ASN A 194 -41.85 -10.95 36.92
N LEU A 195 -40.81 -10.14 37.15
CA LEU A 195 -39.83 -10.42 38.20
C LEU A 195 -40.42 -10.30 39.61
N ASP A 196 -41.29 -9.31 39.84
CA ASP A 196 -41.97 -9.12 41.12
C ASP A 196 -43.00 -10.23 41.41
N SER A 197 -43.66 -10.78 40.38
CA SER A 197 -44.58 -11.91 40.54
C SER A 197 -43.88 -13.24 40.82
N LEU A 198 -42.63 -13.40 40.37
CA LEU A 198 -41.79 -14.57 40.64
C LEU A 198 -41.11 -14.52 42.02
N LYS A 199 -41.05 -13.35 42.66
CA LYS A 199 -40.49 -13.16 44.02
C LYS A 199 -41.49 -13.39 45.16
N LYS A 200 -42.76 -13.65 44.84
CA LYS A 200 -43.83 -13.96 45.80
C LYS A 200 -44.08 -15.47 45.87
#